data_AF-A0A0G0KWM0-F1
#
_entry.id   AF-A0A0G0KWM0-F1
#
_cell.length_a   1.000
_cell.length_b   1.000
_cell.length_c   1.000
_cell.angle_alpha   90.00
_cell.angle_beta   90.00
_cell.angle_gamma   90.00
#
_symmetry.space_group_name_H-M   'P 1'
#
loop_
_entity.id
_entity.type
_entity.pdbx_description
1 polymer ?
#
loop_
_entity_poly.entity_id
_entity_poly.type
_entity_poly.pdbx_seq_one_letter_code
_entity_poly.pdbx_strand_id
1 'polypeptide(L)'
;MQDGGKKQSFIIVVLVIVLIFGGIGIYLLLSGRKPAQEVSKGNFQKVEGGLIYYEEAGTVSTLPLTVDEIAVNCTDQPLATATELDYTQIKKVQVYNSETIIGKIPENEPIVVFAAMVGDALTAHTVALATASCPQ
;
A
#
# COMPACT_ATOMS: atom_id res chain seq x y z
N MET A 1 60.06 -7.39 -24.26
CA MET A 1 59.15 -8.06 -23.30
C MET A 1 59.55 -7.56 -21.92
N GLN A 2 58.71 -7.01 -21.05
CA GLN A 2 57.29 -7.25 -20.86
C GLN A 2 56.65 -6.00 -20.19
N ASP A 3 55.92 -5.24 -21.00
CA ASP A 3 55.08 -4.07 -20.65
C ASP A 3 53.76 -4.56 -19.98
N GLY A 4 53.89 -5.52 -19.07
CA GLY A 4 52.77 -6.33 -18.55
C GLY A 4 52.17 -5.81 -17.23
N GLY A 5 52.97 -5.16 -16.39
CA GLY A 5 52.53 -4.76 -15.04
C GLY A 5 51.58 -3.56 -15.01
N LYS A 6 51.80 -2.54 -15.86
CA LYS A 6 50.97 -1.31 -15.85
C LYS A 6 49.57 -1.54 -16.41
N LYS A 7 49.45 -2.35 -17.48
CA LYS A 7 48.15 -2.64 -18.11
C LYS A 7 47.29 -3.54 -17.22
N GLN A 8 47.91 -4.51 -16.55
CA GLN A 8 47.19 -5.44 -15.68
C GLN A 8 46.61 -4.74 -14.43
N SER A 9 47.36 -3.82 -13.80
CA SER A 9 46.84 -3.01 -12.69
C SER A 9 45.72 -2.07 -13.13
N PHE A 10 45.80 -1.47 -14.32
CA PHE A 10 44.76 -0.56 -14.80
C PHE A 10 43.44 -1.31 -15.07
N ILE A 11 43.52 -2.51 -15.65
CA ILE A 11 42.35 -3.37 -15.88
C ILE A 11 41.71 -3.77 -14.54
N ILE A 12 42.50 -4.16 -13.54
CA ILE A 12 41.97 -4.55 -12.22
C ILE A 12 41.26 -3.37 -11.55
N VAL A 13 41.85 -2.17 -11.57
CA VAL A 13 41.24 -0.97 -10.97
C VAL A 13 39.93 -0.60 -11.68
N VAL A 14 39.89 -0.65 -13.01
CA VAL A 14 38.65 -0.39 -13.78
C VAL A 14 37.59 -1.44 -13.47
N LEU A 15 37.96 -2.71 -13.34
CA LEU A 15 37.03 -3.82 -13.07
C LEU A 15 36.46 -3.72 -11.64
N VAL A 16 37.26 -3.32 -10.65
CA VAL A 16 36.80 -3.06 -9.27
C VAL A 16 35.84 -1.87 -9.23
N ILE A 17 36.14 -0.79 -9.94
CA ILE A 17 35.25 0.39 -10.04
C ILE A 17 33.91 -0.01 -10.68
N VAL A 18 33.91 -0.77 -11.77
CA VAL A 18 32.67 -1.23 -12.44
C VAL A 18 31.85 -2.15 -11.52
N LEU A 19 32.47 -3.01 -10.72
CA LEU A 19 31.75 -3.86 -9.77
C LEU A 19 31.13 -3.06 -8.60
N ILE A 20 31.82 -2.03 -8.10
CA ILE A 20 31.30 -1.19 -7.02
C ILE A 20 30.13 -0.32 -7.53
N PHE A 21 30.31 0.40 -8.64
CA PHE A 21 29.26 1.26 -9.19
C PHE A 21 28.11 0.47 -9.82
N GLY A 22 28.40 -0.66 -10.49
CA GLY A 22 27.39 -1.56 -11.04
C GLY A 22 26.57 -2.27 -9.96
N GLY A 23 27.22 -2.69 -8.87
CA GLY A 23 26.54 -3.31 -7.72
C GLY A 23 25.63 -2.34 -6.97
N ILE A 24 26.09 -1.10 -6.72
CA ILE A 24 25.28 -0.07 -6.05
C ILE A 24 24.08 0.35 -6.91
N GLY A 25 24.25 0.46 -8.23
CA GLY A 25 23.15 0.78 -9.16
C GLY A 25 22.06 -0.29 -9.20
N ILE A 26 22.44 -1.57 -9.20
CA ILE A 26 21.49 -2.70 -9.14
C ILE A 26 20.80 -2.76 -7.77
N TYR A 27 21.53 -2.51 -6.68
CA TYR A 27 20.96 -2.52 -5.33
C TYR A 27 19.92 -1.41 -5.13
N LEU A 28 20.16 -0.20 -5.66
CA LEU A 28 19.20 0.90 -5.63
C LEU A 28 17.97 0.64 -6.51
N LEU A 29 18.13 -0.02 -7.66
CA LEU A 29 17.01 -0.44 -8.52
C LEU A 29 16.12 -1.51 -7.86
N LEU A 30 16.70 -2.43 -7.07
CA LEU A 30 15.96 -3.46 -6.36
C LEU A 30 15.30 -2.95 -5.07
N SER A 31 15.86 -1.91 -4.44
CA SER A 31 15.34 -1.33 -3.19
C SER A 31 14.18 -0.34 -3.39
N GLY A 32 13.89 0.05 -4.63
CA GLY A 32 12.83 1.01 -4.97
C GLY A 32 11.42 0.42 -5.03
N ARG A 33 11.26 -0.90 -4.95
CA ARG A 33 9.95 -1.54 -4.90
C ARG A 33 9.46 -1.52 -3.45
N LYS A 34 8.84 -0.41 -3.03
CA LYS A 34 7.98 -0.43 -1.83
C LYS A 34 7.06 -1.65 -1.99
N PRO A 35 7.00 -2.58 -1.02
CA PRO A 35 5.98 -3.61 -1.07
C PRO A 35 4.64 -2.89 -1.19
N ALA A 36 3.80 -3.30 -2.14
CA ALA A 36 2.45 -2.80 -2.26
C ALA A 36 1.83 -2.94 -0.87
N GLN A 37 1.56 -1.81 -0.21
CA GLN A 37 1.27 -1.82 1.21
C GLN A 37 -0.13 -2.43 1.38
N GLU A 38 -0.18 -3.68 1.84
CA GLU A 38 -1.44 -4.43 2.02
C GLU A 38 -2.37 -3.75 3.02
N VAL A 39 -1.84 -2.81 3.81
CA VAL A 39 -2.57 -1.98 4.77
C VAL A 39 -2.22 -0.51 4.52
N SER A 40 -3.20 0.29 4.11
CA SER A 40 -3.05 1.73 3.93
C SER A 40 -4.03 2.48 4.83
N LYS A 41 -3.66 3.70 5.25
CA LYS A 41 -4.42 4.50 6.22
C LYS A 41 -4.64 5.89 5.68
N GLY A 42 -5.76 6.50 6.04
CA GLY A 42 -6.03 7.87 5.65
C GLY A 42 -7.43 8.31 6.03
N ASN A 43 -7.80 9.50 5.57
CA ASN A 43 -9.16 10.00 5.72
C ASN A 43 -9.96 9.66 4.46
N PHE A 44 -11.10 8.99 4.62
CA PHE A 44 -11.96 8.63 3.51
C PHE A 44 -12.45 9.87 2.78
N GLN A 45 -12.44 9.82 1.45
CA GLN A 45 -12.95 10.91 0.62
C GLN A 45 -14.24 10.48 -0.07
N LYS A 46 -14.21 9.38 -0.83
CA LYS A 46 -15.38 8.85 -1.55
C LYS A 46 -15.12 7.46 -2.13
N VAL A 47 -16.19 6.82 -2.58
CA VAL A 47 -16.13 5.70 -3.54
C VAL A 47 -16.77 6.15 -4.84
N GLU A 48 -16.06 5.98 -5.96
CA GLU A 48 -16.56 6.34 -7.29
C GLU A 48 -15.93 5.44 -8.36
N GLY A 49 -16.72 4.94 -9.31
CA GLY A 49 -16.22 4.14 -10.42
C GLY A 49 -15.49 2.85 -10.03
N GLY A 50 -15.87 2.23 -8.90
CA GLY A 50 -15.19 1.04 -8.38
C GLY A 50 -13.84 1.33 -7.70
N LEU A 51 -13.53 2.59 -7.43
CA LEU A 51 -12.32 3.01 -6.73
C LEU A 51 -12.67 3.61 -5.36
N ILE A 52 -11.86 3.32 -4.36
CA ILE A 52 -11.87 4.02 -3.07
C ILE A 52 -10.81 5.13 -3.08
N TYR A 53 -11.22 6.33 -2.67
CA TYR A 53 -10.39 7.51 -2.55
C TYR A 53 -10.20 7.87 -1.08
N TYR A 54 -8.96 8.12 -0.68
CA TYR A 54 -8.63 8.52 0.69
C TYR A 54 -7.40 9.41 0.70
N GLU A 55 -7.33 10.32 1.67
CA GLU A 55 -6.19 11.23 1.84
C GLU A 55 -5.20 10.66 2.88
N GLU A 56 -3.94 10.53 2.48
CA GLU A 56 -2.84 10.17 3.36
C GLU A 56 -1.77 11.27 3.30
N ALA A 57 -1.49 11.94 4.42
CA ALA A 57 -0.47 12.96 4.54
C ALA A 57 -0.54 14.06 3.45
N GLY A 58 -1.74 14.57 3.13
CA GLY A 58 -1.95 15.61 2.13
C GLY A 58 -1.96 15.13 0.67
N THR A 59 -1.88 13.82 0.43
CA THR A 59 -1.97 13.22 -0.91
C THR A 59 -3.21 12.34 -1.02
N VAL A 60 -3.98 12.51 -2.11
CA VAL A 60 -5.11 11.62 -2.41
C VAL A 60 -4.58 10.34 -3.04
N SER A 61 -4.78 9.24 -2.32
CA SER A 61 -4.50 7.87 -2.77
C SER A 61 -5.78 7.22 -3.28
N THR A 62 -5.62 6.30 -4.24
CA THR A 62 -6.73 5.59 -4.86
C THR A 62 -6.41 4.12 -5.01
N LEU A 63 -7.36 3.26 -4.67
CA LEU A 63 -7.27 1.81 -4.89
C LEU A 63 -8.54 1.29 -5.58
N PRO A 64 -8.43 0.33 -6.51
CA PRO A 64 -9.59 -0.41 -6.97
C PRO A 64 -10.20 -1.22 -5.84
N LEU A 65 -11.53 -1.34 -5.83
CA LEU A 65 -12.28 -2.21 -4.93
C LEU A 65 -12.50 -3.57 -5.58
N THR A 66 -12.59 -4.61 -4.76
CA THR A 66 -13.16 -5.89 -5.20
C THR A 66 -14.60 -5.67 -5.65
N VAL A 67 -15.01 -6.38 -6.71
CA VAL A 67 -16.33 -6.15 -7.33
C VAL A 67 -17.45 -6.71 -6.45
N ASP A 68 -17.27 -7.95 -6.00
CA ASP A 68 -18.34 -8.76 -5.41
C ASP A 68 -18.49 -8.53 -3.90
N GLU A 69 -17.38 -8.52 -3.16
CA GLU A 69 -17.39 -8.46 -1.69
C GLU A 69 -16.31 -7.52 -1.16
N ILE A 70 -16.74 -6.46 -0.48
CA ILE A 70 -15.93 -5.56 0.33
C ILE A 70 -16.44 -5.65 1.77
N ALA A 71 -15.57 -6.05 2.69
CA ALA A 71 -15.88 -6.06 4.12
C ALA A 71 -15.65 -4.68 4.74
N VAL A 72 -16.67 -4.13 5.38
CA VAL A 72 -16.62 -2.91 6.16
C VAL A 72 -16.61 -3.29 7.64
N ASN A 73 -15.44 -3.17 8.26
CA ASN A 73 -15.18 -3.59 9.64
C ASN A 73 -15.25 -2.40 10.59
N CYS A 74 -16.25 -2.40 11.46
CA CYS A 74 -16.43 -1.35 12.44
C CYS A 74 -15.74 -1.75 13.75
N THR A 75 -14.79 -0.93 14.20
CA THR A 75 -13.92 -1.25 15.34
C THR A 75 -13.84 -0.09 16.33
N ASP A 76 -13.63 -0.44 17.60
CA ASP A 76 -13.32 0.55 18.65
C ASP A 76 -11.82 0.88 18.70
N GLN A 77 -11.01 0.20 17.89
CA GLN A 77 -9.57 0.45 17.80
C GLN A 77 -9.29 1.87 17.24
N PRO A 78 -8.35 2.62 17.83
CA PRO A 78 -7.93 3.91 17.27
C PRO A 78 -7.18 3.73 15.95
N LEU A 79 -7.85 4.03 14.83
CA LEU A 79 -7.33 3.77 13.48
C LEU A 79 -6.18 4.69 13.05
N ALA A 80 -6.13 5.93 13.56
CA ALA A 80 -5.07 6.88 13.20
C ALA A 80 -3.66 6.37 13.54
N THR A 81 -3.53 5.65 14.66
CA THR A 81 -2.26 5.10 15.16
C THR A 81 -2.11 3.60 14.93
N ALA A 82 -3.15 2.91 14.45
CA ALA A 82 -3.12 1.47 14.20
C ALA A 82 -2.03 1.09 13.19
N THR A 83 -1.24 0.06 13.48
CA THR A 83 -0.29 -0.55 12.52
C THR A 83 -0.83 -1.86 11.94
N GLU A 84 -1.81 -2.45 12.61
CA GLU A 84 -2.52 -3.67 12.25
C GLU A 84 -3.97 -3.58 12.74
N LEU A 85 -4.86 -4.43 12.23
CA LEU A 85 -6.24 -4.54 12.74
C LEU A 85 -6.31 -5.52 13.89
N ASP A 86 -6.79 -5.07 15.04
CA ASP A 86 -7.15 -5.95 16.15
C ASP A 86 -8.57 -6.48 15.92
N TYR A 87 -8.65 -7.71 15.43
CA TYR A 87 -9.91 -8.38 15.15
C TYR A 87 -10.80 -8.57 16.41
N THR A 88 -10.22 -8.54 17.62
CA THR A 88 -11.00 -8.65 18.86
C THR A 88 -11.78 -7.38 19.20
N GLN A 89 -11.39 -6.25 18.59
CA GLN A 89 -12.05 -4.95 18.77
C GLN A 89 -13.10 -4.67 17.70
N ILE A 90 -13.25 -5.54 16.70
CA ILE A 90 -14.30 -5.43 15.69
C ILE A 90 -15.67 -5.72 16.35
N LYS A 91 -16.58 -4.77 16.22
CA LYS A 91 -17.95 -4.84 16.77
C LYS A 91 -18.99 -5.24 15.76
N LYS A 92 -18.79 -4.86 14.49
CA LYS A 92 -19.72 -5.13 13.40
C LYS A 92 -18.94 -5.30 12.12
N VAL A 93 -19.36 -6.25 11.29
CA VAL A 93 -18.88 -6.43 9.92
C VAL A 93 -20.09 -6.32 9.02
N GLN A 94 -19.98 -5.50 7.98
CA GLN A 94 -20.97 -5.41 6.91
C GLN A 94 -20.27 -5.70 5.60
N VAL A 95 -20.89 -6.50 4.75
CA VAL A 95 -20.36 -6.80 3.42
C VAL A 95 -21.17 -6.05 2.40
N TYR A 96 -20.46 -5.34 1.53
CA TYR A 96 -21.02 -4.61 0.40
C TYR A 96 -20.38 -5.13 -0.89
N ASN A 97 -20.97 -4.79 -2.02
CA ASN A 97 -20.30 -4.86 -3.31
C ASN A 97 -19.85 -3.45 -3.74
N SER A 98 -19.11 -3.37 -4.85
CA SER A 98 -18.53 -2.10 -5.33
C SER A 98 -19.56 -1.00 -5.64
N GLU A 99 -20.81 -1.39 -5.92
CA GLU A 99 -21.90 -0.46 -6.22
C GLU A 99 -22.66 0.00 -4.96
N THR A 100 -22.83 -0.90 -3.98
CA THR A 100 -23.67 -0.69 -2.79
C THR A 100 -22.92 -0.03 -1.64
N ILE A 101 -21.59 -0.05 -1.66
CA ILE A 101 -20.75 0.64 -0.67
C ILE A 101 -20.78 2.16 -0.84
N ILE A 102 -21.18 2.66 -2.02
CA ILE A 102 -21.23 4.09 -2.33
C ILE A 102 -22.15 4.82 -1.33
N GLY A 103 -21.61 5.84 -0.67
CA GLY A 103 -22.34 6.62 0.33
C GLY A 103 -22.58 5.91 1.67
N LYS A 104 -21.95 4.76 1.92
CA LYS A 104 -22.05 4.04 3.21
C LYS A 104 -20.99 4.45 4.21
N ILE A 105 -19.79 4.79 3.74
CA ILE A 105 -18.70 5.28 4.59
C ILE A 105 -18.82 6.82 4.66
N PRO A 106 -18.84 7.42 5.88
CA PRO A 106 -18.91 8.87 6.01
C PRO A 106 -17.61 9.54 5.53
N GLU A 107 -17.75 10.67 4.84
CA GLU A 107 -16.61 11.45 4.33
C GLU A 107 -15.77 12.07 5.45
N ASN A 108 -14.46 12.21 5.20
CA ASN A 108 -13.44 12.76 6.09
C ASN A 108 -13.22 11.98 7.40
N GLU A 109 -13.67 10.73 7.46
CA GLU A 109 -13.43 9.84 8.61
C GLU A 109 -12.11 9.06 8.45
N PRO A 110 -11.36 8.83 9.54
CA PRO A 110 -10.19 7.96 9.52
C PRO A 110 -10.59 6.52 9.16
N ILE A 111 -9.93 5.97 8.14
CA ILE A 111 -10.10 4.60 7.70
C ILE A 111 -8.77 3.87 7.58
N VAL A 112 -8.84 2.54 7.64
CA VAL A 112 -7.75 1.64 7.26
C VAL A 112 -8.24 0.75 6.14
N VAL A 113 -7.57 0.79 5.00
CA VAL A 113 -7.88 -0.02 3.83
C VAL A 113 -6.93 -1.21 3.79
N PHE A 114 -7.50 -2.40 3.74
CA PHE A 114 -6.77 -3.64 3.48
C PHE A 114 -6.97 -4.02 2.02
N ALA A 115 -5.85 -4.27 1.37
CA ALA A 115 -5.79 -4.60 -0.04
C ALA A 115 -4.84 -5.77 -0.28
N ALA A 116 -5.15 -6.55 -1.30
CA ALA A 116 -4.34 -7.68 -1.74
C ALA A 116 -4.10 -7.59 -3.25
N MET A 117 -3.03 -8.22 -3.73
CA MET A 117 -2.77 -8.31 -5.16
C MET A 117 -3.81 -9.22 -5.83
N VAL A 118 -4.60 -8.66 -6.75
CA VAL A 118 -5.52 -9.39 -7.63
C VAL A 118 -5.02 -9.22 -9.06
N GLY A 119 -4.38 -10.26 -9.59
CA GLY A 119 -3.57 -10.14 -10.81
C GLY A 119 -2.41 -9.18 -10.59
N ASP A 120 -2.35 -8.11 -11.40
CA ASP A 120 -1.29 -7.10 -11.33
C ASP A 120 -1.69 -5.82 -10.54
N ALA A 121 -2.89 -5.80 -9.95
CA ALA A 121 -3.43 -4.63 -9.24
C ALA A 121 -3.61 -4.89 -7.73
N LEU A 122 -3.13 -3.96 -6.90
CA LEU A 122 -3.44 -3.93 -5.48
C LEU A 122 -4.90 -3.50 -5.30
N THR A 123 -5.75 -4.42 -4.86
CA THR A 123 -7.21 -4.25 -4.83
C THR A 123 -7.71 -4.31 -3.39
N ALA A 124 -8.43 -3.28 -2.98
CA ALA A 124 -9.02 -3.14 -1.66
C ALA A 124 -10.21 -4.10 -1.50
N HIS A 125 -10.17 -4.91 -0.45
CA HIS A 125 -11.21 -5.88 -0.12
C HIS A 125 -11.80 -5.65 1.28
N THR A 126 -11.15 -4.85 2.12
CA THR A 126 -11.68 -4.53 3.45
C THR A 126 -11.37 -3.10 3.82
N VAL A 127 -12.34 -2.44 4.45
CA VAL A 127 -12.19 -1.09 5.00
C VAL A 127 -12.57 -1.14 6.47
N ALA A 128 -11.65 -0.77 7.35
CA ALA A 128 -11.95 -0.58 8.76
C ALA A 128 -12.25 0.90 9.04
N LEU A 129 -13.28 1.14 9.85
CA LEU A 129 -13.68 2.46 10.33
C LEU A 129 -14.10 2.40 11.81
N ALA A 130 -14.21 3.56 12.45
CA ALA A 130 -14.65 3.66 13.83
C ALA A 130 -16.10 3.16 13.99
N THR A 131 -16.40 2.47 15.10
CA THR A 131 -17.77 1.99 15.40
C THR A 131 -18.83 3.10 15.35
N ALA A 132 -18.47 4.32 15.77
CA ALA A 132 -19.38 5.48 15.72
C ALA A 132 -19.76 5.90 14.29
N SER A 133 -18.88 5.64 13.32
CA SER A 133 -19.02 5.99 11.91
C SER A 133 -19.57 4.82 11.09
N CYS A 134 -19.88 3.69 11.74
CA CYS A 134 -20.35 2.47 11.11
C CYS A 134 -21.70 2.68 10.40
N PRO A 135 -21.87 2.20 9.16
CA PRO A 135 -23.15 2.29 8.49
C PRO A 135 -24.22 1.50 9.27
N GLN A 136 -25.43 2.05 9.34
CA GLN A 136 -26.56 1.38 10.01
C GLN A 136 -27.04 0.17 9.20
#